data_AF-A0ABD3VMY3-F1
#
_entry.id   AF-A0ABD3VMY3-F1
#
_cell.length_a   1.000
_cell.length_b   1.000
_cell.length_c   1.000
_cell.angle_alpha   90.00
_cell.angle_beta   90.00
_cell.angle_gamma   90.00
#
_symmetry.space_group_name_H-M   'P 1'
#
loop_
_entity.id
_entity.type
_entity.pdbx_description
1 polymer ?
#
loop_
_entity_poly.entity_id
_entity_poly.type
_entity_poly.pdbx_seq_one_letter_code
_entity_poly.pdbx_strand_id
1 'polypeptide(L)'
;MSYKKYATGLFTSAICLRVADAIAYFPRSRPTEQQVKDYLISKNWFVKTNLIDVLKYWKPSERRDIAKTNKAILDQELIQSISEQKWDNCVIRQTGDQHIGKGIFAKRNISKAEVTCDYHGDLISP
;
A
#
# COMPACT_ATOMS: atom_id res chain seq x y z
N MET A 1 11.80 -17.93 2.64
CA MET A 1 11.18 -18.49 3.87
C MET A 1 11.19 -17.44 4.97
N SER A 2 10.02 -16.99 5.43
CA SER A 2 9.66 -16.92 6.86
C SER A 2 8.27 -16.30 6.97
N TYR A 3 7.24 -17.16 6.89
CA TYR A 3 5.84 -16.86 7.23
C TYR A 3 5.54 -17.20 8.70
N LYS A 4 6.59 -17.39 9.53
CA LYS A 4 6.45 -18.00 10.87
C LYS A 4 6.04 -17.04 11.99
N LYS A 5 5.83 -15.74 11.72
CA LYS A 5 5.38 -14.80 12.77
C LYS A 5 3.88 -14.47 12.75
N TYR A 6 3.10 -15.09 11.87
CA TYR A 6 1.63 -15.01 11.91
C TYR A 6 0.98 -16.32 12.38
N ALA A 7 1.79 -17.30 12.80
CA ALA A 7 1.35 -18.64 13.18
C ALA A 7 1.20 -18.83 14.71
N THR A 8 1.07 -17.77 15.49
CA THR A 8 0.84 -17.89 16.94
C THR A 8 -0.49 -17.25 17.30
N GLY A 9 -1.54 -18.08 17.22
CA GLY A 9 -2.84 -17.81 17.84
C GLY A 9 -4.00 -17.72 16.86
N LEU A 10 -4.56 -18.88 16.50
CA LEU A 10 -5.94 -19.07 16.01
C LEU A 10 -6.37 -18.33 14.74
N PHE A 11 -5.96 -18.83 13.57
CA PHE A 11 -6.66 -18.55 12.31
C PHE A 11 -6.58 -19.75 11.35
N THR A 12 -7.29 -20.82 11.68
CA THR A 12 -7.44 -22.02 10.84
C THR A 12 -8.64 -21.95 9.89
N SER A 13 -9.43 -20.87 9.93
CA SER A 13 -10.60 -20.71 9.07
C SER A 13 -10.21 -20.13 7.71
N ALA A 14 -10.90 -20.57 6.65
CA ALA A 14 -10.69 -20.09 5.28
C ALA A 14 -10.86 -18.57 5.13
N ILE A 15 -11.64 -17.92 6.00
CA ILE A 15 -11.85 -16.47 6.00
C ILE A 15 -10.54 -15.75 6.30
N CYS A 16 -9.78 -16.23 7.28
CA CYS A 16 -8.59 -15.55 7.77
C CYS A 16 -7.41 -15.70 6.82
N LEU A 17 -7.34 -16.82 6.10
CA LEU A 17 -6.41 -16.99 4.99
C LEU A 17 -6.68 -16.00 3.85
N ARG A 18 -7.96 -15.74 3.51
CA ARG A 18 -8.31 -14.76 2.48
C ARG A 18 -7.98 -13.32 2.90
N VAL A 19 -8.18 -12.99 4.18
CA VAL A 19 -7.79 -11.68 4.72
C VAL A 19 -6.27 -11.50 4.64
N ALA A 20 -5.50 -12.51 5.03
CA ALA A 20 -4.05 -12.46 4.94
C ALA A 20 -3.55 -12.33 3.49
N ASP A 21 -4.17 -13.04 2.55
CA ASP A 21 -3.84 -12.97 1.12
C ASP A 21 -4.14 -11.56 0.55
N ALA A 22 -5.31 -11.00 0.88
CA ALA A 22 -5.67 -9.64 0.50
C ALA A 22 -4.69 -8.60 1.08
N ILE A 23 -4.28 -8.73 2.33
CA ILE A 23 -3.27 -7.84 2.94
C ILE A 23 -1.93 -7.96 2.20
N ALA A 24 -1.50 -9.18 1.88
CA ALA A 24 -0.24 -9.44 1.19
C ALA A 24 -0.23 -8.89 -0.24
N TYR A 25 -1.39 -8.79 -0.89
CA TYR A 25 -1.54 -8.19 -2.22
C TYR A 25 -1.24 -6.68 -2.23
N PHE A 26 -1.45 -5.98 -1.11
CA PHE A 26 -1.19 -4.54 -0.97
C PHE A 26 0.01 -4.27 -0.05
N PRO A 27 1.26 -4.57 -0.46
CA PRO A 27 2.40 -4.57 0.46
C PRO A 27 2.89 -3.17 0.87
N ARG A 28 2.65 -2.15 0.05
CA ARG A 28 3.30 -0.82 0.19
C ARG A 28 2.42 0.24 0.83
N SER A 29 1.22 0.40 0.29
CA SER A 29 0.30 1.48 0.66
C SER A 29 -1.02 0.90 1.12
N ARG A 30 -1.67 1.57 2.07
CA ARG A 30 -2.96 1.12 2.57
C ARG A 30 -3.99 1.18 1.44
N PRO A 31 -4.67 0.08 1.09
CA PRO A 31 -5.67 0.10 0.04
C PRO A 31 -6.92 0.86 0.48
N THR A 32 -7.65 1.40 -0.50
CA THR A 32 -9.00 1.93 -0.30
C THR A 32 -10.02 0.80 -0.19
N GLU A 33 -11.22 1.08 0.33
CA GLU A 33 -12.33 0.13 0.35
C GLU A 33 -12.65 -0.43 -1.04
N GLN A 34 -12.63 0.44 -2.05
CA GLN A 34 -12.90 0.07 -3.43
C GLN A 34 -11.82 -0.88 -3.98
N GLN A 35 -10.54 -0.59 -3.74
CA GLN A 35 -9.43 -1.48 -4.16
C GLN A 35 -9.53 -2.86 -3.50
N VAL A 36 -9.84 -2.94 -2.21
CA VAL A 36 -10.06 -4.22 -1.52
C VAL A 36 -11.26 -4.95 -2.11
N LYS A 37 -12.36 -4.24 -2.37
CA LYS A 37 -13.56 -4.82 -2.98
C LYS A 37 -13.27 -5.41 -4.36
N ASP A 38 -12.60 -4.66 -5.24
CA ASP A 38 -12.26 -5.09 -6.59
C ASP A 38 -11.34 -6.32 -6.56
N TYR A 39 -10.35 -6.32 -5.67
CA TYR A 39 -9.51 -7.48 -5.42
C TYR A 39 -10.33 -8.71 -4.99
N LEU A 40 -11.21 -8.57 -3.98
CA LEU A 40 -12.04 -9.68 -3.51
C LEU A 40 -13.03 -10.17 -4.58
N ILE A 41 -13.55 -9.29 -5.44
CA ILE A 41 -14.38 -9.67 -6.58
C ILE A 41 -13.58 -10.48 -7.59
N SER A 42 -12.36 -10.06 -7.95
CA SER A 42 -11.48 -10.78 -8.88
C SER A 42 -11.15 -12.21 -8.42
N LYS A 43 -11.18 -12.45 -7.10
CA LYS A 43 -10.99 -13.77 -6.48
C LYS A 43 -12.29 -14.55 -6.22
N ASN A 44 -13.45 -13.97 -6.53
CA ASN A 44 -14.77 -14.50 -6.17
C ASN A 44 -14.93 -14.76 -4.65
N TRP A 45 -14.36 -13.86 -3.85
CA TRP A 45 -14.32 -13.92 -2.38
C TRP A 45 -15.11 -12.80 -1.70
N PHE A 46 -15.62 -11.81 -2.43
CA PHE A 46 -16.29 -10.64 -1.86
C PHE A 46 -17.41 -10.99 -0.87
N VAL A 47 -18.25 -11.97 -1.20
CA VAL A 47 -19.33 -12.44 -0.30
C VAL A 47 -18.80 -13.24 0.90
N LYS A 48 -17.58 -13.76 0.82
CA LYS A 48 -17.01 -14.74 1.74
C LYS A 48 -15.88 -14.18 2.61
N THR A 49 -15.57 -12.90 2.48
CA THR A 49 -14.49 -12.21 3.18
C THR A 49 -14.93 -10.79 3.51
N ASN A 50 -14.80 -10.42 4.78
CA ASN A 50 -15.10 -9.07 5.23
C ASN A 50 -13.95 -8.12 4.86
N LEU A 51 -14.24 -7.14 4.00
CA LEU A 51 -13.27 -6.12 3.59
C LEU A 51 -12.79 -5.24 4.77
N ILE A 52 -13.64 -5.03 5.77
CA ILE A 52 -13.30 -4.23 6.96
C ILE A 52 -12.16 -4.88 7.74
N ASP A 53 -12.13 -6.21 7.80
CA ASP A 53 -11.04 -6.94 8.45
C ASP A 53 -9.73 -6.78 7.68
N VAL A 54 -9.76 -6.80 6.34
CA VAL A 54 -8.59 -6.50 5.52
C VAL A 54 -8.03 -5.12 5.88
N LEU A 55 -8.87 -4.08 5.89
CA LEU A 55 -8.43 -2.71 6.19
C LEU A 55 -7.99 -2.52 7.64
N LYS A 56 -8.62 -3.20 8.59
CA LYS A 56 -8.32 -3.12 10.02
C LYS A 56 -6.99 -3.78 10.36
N TYR A 57 -6.71 -4.94 9.77
CA TYR A 57 -5.50 -5.73 10.04
C TYR A 57 -4.35 -5.43 9.07
N TRP A 58 -4.60 -4.63 8.03
CA TRP A 58 -3.55 -4.18 7.12
C TRP A 58 -2.45 -3.44 7.87
N LYS A 59 -1.21 -3.75 7.50
CA LYS A 59 -0.03 -3.03 7.91
C LYS A 59 0.99 -3.05 6.77
N PRO A 60 1.85 -2.03 6.64
CA PRO A 60 2.91 -2.02 5.65
C PRO A 60 3.80 -3.26 5.79
N SER A 61 4.17 -3.85 4.66
CA SER A 61 5.16 -4.91 4.61
C SER A 61 6.50 -4.41 5.16
N GLU A 62 7.06 -5.09 6.15
CA GLU A 62 8.44 -4.81 6.62
C GLU A 62 9.50 -5.14 5.54
N ARG A 63 9.14 -5.98 4.56
CA ARG A 63 10.00 -6.32 3.43
C ARG A 63 9.97 -5.21 2.40
N ARG A 64 11.10 -4.50 2.28
CA ARG A 64 11.41 -3.52 1.23
C ARG A 64 12.02 -4.18 -0.01
N ASP A 65 12.19 -5.50 0.00
CA ASP A 65 12.71 -6.30 -1.08
C ASP A 65 11.68 -6.40 -2.23
N ILE A 66 11.67 -5.35 -3.06
CA ILE A 66 10.93 -5.25 -4.35
C ILE A 66 11.24 -6.45 -5.27
N ALA A 67 12.33 -7.16 -5.03
CA ALA A 67 12.85 -8.21 -5.90
C ALA A 67 12.05 -9.54 -5.92
N LYS A 68 11.06 -9.78 -5.04
CA LYS A 68 10.39 -11.10 -4.93
C LYS A 68 8.88 -11.11 -5.12
N THR A 69 8.25 -9.97 -5.36
CA THR A 69 6.82 -9.89 -5.67
C THR A 69 6.70 -9.62 -7.15
N ASN A 70 5.92 -10.43 -7.89
CA ASN A 70 5.73 -10.40 -9.36
C ASN A 70 6.14 -9.06 -10.01
N LYS A 71 7.39 -9.01 -10.48
CA LYS A 71 8.08 -7.80 -10.96
C LYS A 71 7.24 -7.02 -12.00
N ALA A 72 6.51 -7.73 -12.86
CA ALA A 72 5.73 -7.16 -13.95
C ALA A 72 4.51 -6.32 -13.53
N ILE A 73 3.80 -6.66 -12.44
CA ILE A 73 2.60 -5.90 -12.01
C ILE A 73 3.00 -4.65 -11.23
N LEU A 74 4.05 -4.76 -10.40
CA LEU A 74 4.60 -3.63 -9.67
C LEU A 74 5.25 -2.61 -10.61
N ASP A 75 5.85 -3.03 -11.72
CA ASP A 75 6.49 -2.11 -12.66
C ASP A 75 5.46 -1.20 -13.35
N GLN A 76 4.31 -1.70 -13.80
CA GLN A 76 3.31 -0.84 -14.47
C GLN A 76 2.62 0.15 -13.52
N GLU A 77 2.17 -0.27 -12.34
CA GLU A 77 1.55 0.64 -11.37
C GLU A 77 2.56 1.67 -10.84
N LEU A 78 3.82 1.26 -10.65
CA LEU A 78 4.91 2.15 -10.28
C LEU A 78 5.22 3.14 -11.39
N ILE A 79 5.41 2.67 -12.63
CA ILE A 79 5.67 3.52 -13.80
C ILE A 79 4.51 4.51 -14.00
N GLN A 80 3.26 4.06 -13.84
CA GLN A 80 2.10 4.92 -13.96
C GLN A 80 2.07 5.98 -12.85
N SER A 81 2.28 5.58 -11.59
CA SER A 81 2.35 6.51 -10.46
C SER A 81 3.47 7.54 -10.63
N ILE A 82 4.62 7.10 -11.17
CA ILE A 82 5.75 7.97 -11.51
C ILE A 82 5.36 8.97 -12.61
N SER A 83 4.73 8.48 -13.68
CA SER A 83 4.36 9.30 -14.83
C SER A 83 3.27 10.32 -14.50
N GLU A 84 2.30 9.96 -13.66
CA GLU A 84 1.17 10.81 -13.34
C GLU A 84 1.49 11.84 -12.25
N GLN A 85 2.54 11.61 -11.45
CA GLN A 85 2.90 12.42 -10.29
C GLN A 85 1.70 12.70 -9.36
N LYS A 86 0.75 11.76 -9.30
CA LYS A 86 -0.44 11.87 -8.47
C LYS A 86 -0.26 11.05 -7.21
N TRP A 87 -0.47 11.73 -6.09
CA TRP A 87 -0.44 11.10 -4.78
C TRP A 87 -1.78 11.32 -4.10
N ASP A 88 -2.69 10.34 -4.21
CA ASP A 88 -4.05 10.46 -3.68
C ASP A 88 -4.08 10.80 -2.19
N ASN A 89 -3.09 10.32 -1.43
CA ASN A 89 -2.97 10.53 0.01
C ASN A 89 -2.28 11.84 0.39
N CYS A 90 -1.85 12.66 -0.56
CA CYS A 90 -1.11 13.89 -0.33
C CYS A 90 -1.78 15.10 -1.00
N VAL A 91 -1.57 16.28 -0.44
CA VAL A 91 -2.03 17.56 -0.99
C VAL A 91 -0.90 18.59 -0.88
N ILE A 92 -0.75 19.42 -1.90
CA ILE A 92 0.21 20.51 -1.91
C ILE A 92 -0.47 21.75 -1.31
N ARG A 93 0.15 22.37 -0.30
CA ARG A 93 -0.34 23.61 0.34
C ARG A 93 0.82 24.55 0.65
N GLN A 94 0.53 25.83 0.87
CA GLN A 94 1.53 26.80 1.32
C GLN A 94 2.01 26.43 2.74
N THR A 95 3.32 26.46 2.97
CA THR A 95 3.87 26.30 4.32
C THR A 95 3.71 27.58 5.13
N GLY A 96 3.72 27.47 6.46
CA GLY A 96 3.73 28.66 7.33
C GLY A 96 5.02 29.51 7.21
N ASP A 97 6.08 28.92 6.64
CA ASP A 97 7.33 29.60 6.34
C ASP A 97 7.29 30.17 4.91
N GLN A 98 7.56 31.46 4.79
CA GLN A 98 7.55 32.20 3.52
C GLN A 98 8.80 31.90 2.66
N HIS A 99 9.88 31.39 3.25
CA HIS A 99 11.12 31.05 2.54
C HIS A 99 11.12 29.64 1.94
N ILE A 100 10.21 28.75 2.38
CA ILE A 100 10.13 27.35 1.95
C ILE A 100 9.11 27.17 0.81
N GLY A 101 8.08 28.01 0.74
CA GLY A 101 7.09 27.95 -0.33
C GLY A 101 5.99 26.91 -0.08
N LYS A 102 5.76 26.00 -1.03
CA LYS A 102 4.71 24.98 -0.92
C LYS A 102 5.28 23.67 -0.37
N GLY A 103 4.52 23.03 0.52
CA GLY A 103 4.84 21.73 1.11
C GLY A 103 3.81 20.67 0.73
N ILE A 104 4.19 19.41 0.93
CA ILE A 104 3.33 18.24 0.78
C ILE A 104 2.76 17.87 2.15
N PHE A 105 1.44 17.76 2.24
CA PHE A 105 0.72 17.42 3.46
C PHE A 105 -0.10 16.14 3.25
N ALA A 106 -0.17 15.30 4.28
CA ALA A 106 -1.00 14.10 4.24
C ALA A 106 -2.49 14.47 4.31
N LYS A 107 -3.32 13.85 3.46
CA LYS A 107 -4.80 13.95 3.54
C LYS A 107 -5.40 13.05 4.61
N ARG A 108 -4.63 12.07 5.10
CA ARG A 108 -5.01 11.12 6.15
C ARG A 108 -3.80 10.74 6.99
N ASN A 109 -4.03 10.01 8.07
CA ASN A 109 -2.96 9.38 8.82
C ASN A 109 -2.22 8.35 7.94
N ILE A 110 -0.90 8.47 7.91
CA ILE A 110 0.02 7.58 7.20
C ILE A 110 0.69 6.69 8.24
N SER A 111 0.66 5.38 8.01
CA SER A 111 1.25 4.42 8.96
C SER A 111 2.77 4.45 8.87
N LYS A 112 3.48 4.17 9.96
CA LYS A 112 4.93 4.03 9.93
C LYS A 112 5.34 2.98 8.89
N ALA A 113 6.29 3.33 8.01
CA ALA A 113 6.77 2.52 6.88
C ALA A 113 5.77 2.34 5.71
N GLU A 114 4.64 3.04 5.72
CA GLU A 114 3.78 3.16 4.54
C GLU A 114 4.48 3.98 3.45
N VAL A 115 4.47 3.48 2.21
CA VAL A 115 5.02 4.21 1.07
C VAL A 115 4.00 5.25 0.60
N THR A 116 4.43 6.51 0.56
CA THR A 116 3.59 7.66 0.21
C THR A 116 3.77 8.09 -1.24
N CYS A 117 5.02 8.24 -1.65
CA CYS A 117 5.44 8.68 -2.97
C CYS A 117 6.91 8.29 -3.19
N ASP A 118 7.27 7.96 -4.41
CA ASP A 118 8.67 7.88 -4.81
C ASP A 118 9.25 9.30 -4.99
N TYR A 119 10.56 9.43 -4.84
CA TYR A 119 11.25 10.68 -5.14
C TYR A 119 11.35 10.85 -6.66
N HIS A 120 11.00 12.04 -7.14
CA HIS A 120 11.04 12.41 -8.55
C HIS A 120 11.96 13.61 -8.72
N GLY A 121 12.97 13.46 -9.57
CA GLY A 121 13.93 14.51 -9.86
C GLY A 121 14.95 13.99 -10.86
N ASP A 122 15.70 14.92 -11.45
CA ASP A 122 16.78 14.56 -12.35
C ASP A 122 17.85 13.81 -11.57
N LEU A 123 18.30 12.68 -12.12
CA LEU A 123 19.48 12.00 -11.61
C LEU A 123 20.70 12.85 -11.96
N ILE A 124 21.20 13.59 -10.98
CA ILE A 124 22.44 14.36 -11.14
C ILE A 124 23.60 13.40 -10.89
N SER A 125 24.33 13.06 -11.95
CA SER A 125 25.60 12.36 -11.83
C SER A 125 26.64 13.29 -11.19
N PRO A 126 27.50 12.76 -10.29
CA PRO A 126 28.57 13.54 -9.66
C PRO A 126 29.60 14.06 -10.68
#